data_AF-A0A2A9KI79-F1
#
_entry.id   AF-A0A2A9KI79-F1
#
_cell.length_a   1.000
_cell.length_b   1.000
_cell.length_c   1.000
_cell.angle_alpha   90.00
_cell.angle_beta   90.00
_cell.angle_gamma   90.00
#
_symmetry.space_group_name_H-M   'P 1'
#
loop_
_entity.id
_entity.type
_entity.pdbx_description
1 polymer ?
#
loop_
_entity_poly.entity_id
_entity_poly.type
_entity_poly.pdbx_seq_one_letter_code
_entity_poly.pdbx_strand_id
1 'polypeptide(L)'
;MITKKNYTKLTALLDFDHLIAPYLIKMIYWLGIPVIVVAGVLSCINNGGSYGSVVHALIALGGTLLVLLIWRLVSELWILAFNIYERLVEIRDLMARQTQTPAAIQPALRDDD
;
A
#
# COMPACT_ATOMS: atom_id res chain seq x y z
N MET A 1 -20.25 -25.79 32.17
CA MET A 1 -18.85 -25.33 32.31
C MET A 1 -18.21 -25.29 30.94
N ILE A 2 -17.97 -24.06 30.44
CA ILE A 2 -16.96 -23.62 29.46
C ILE A 2 -16.86 -24.35 28.11
N THR A 3 -17.21 -23.65 27.03
CA THR A 3 -16.45 -23.68 25.76
C THR A 3 -16.56 -22.32 25.06
N LYS A 4 -15.61 -21.40 25.35
CA LYS A 4 -15.26 -20.29 24.45
C LYS A 4 -13.78 -20.44 24.12
N LYS A 5 -13.50 -21.12 23.01
CA LYS A 5 -12.14 -21.46 22.56
C LYS A 5 -11.78 -20.61 21.33
N ASN A 6 -10.84 -19.69 21.55
CA ASN A 6 -9.76 -19.32 20.62
C ASN A 6 -10.05 -18.54 19.31
N TYR A 7 -10.78 -17.42 19.36
CA TYR A 7 -10.78 -16.46 18.23
C TYR A 7 -9.74 -15.33 18.37
N THR A 8 -9.18 -15.13 19.56
CA THR A 8 -8.29 -13.98 19.88
C THR A 8 -6.93 -14.03 19.18
N LYS A 9 -6.46 -15.20 18.74
CA LYS A 9 -5.17 -15.33 18.04
C LYS A 9 -5.23 -14.89 16.58
N LEU A 10 -6.40 -14.97 15.95
CA LEU A 10 -6.57 -14.54 14.55
C LEU A 10 -6.72 -13.03 14.44
N THR A 11 -7.31 -12.37 15.44
CA THR A 11 -7.32 -10.91 15.54
C THR A 11 -5.95 -10.32 15.85
N ALA A 12 -5.07 -11.05 16.55
CA ALA A 12 -3.67 -10.64 16.75
C ALA A 12 -2.82 -10.73 15.48
N LEU A 13 -3.19 -11.60 14.52
CA LEU A 13 -2.58 -11.62 13.18
C LEU A 13 -3.15 -10.54 12.24
N LEU A 14 -4.26 -9.91 12.64
CA LEU A 14 -4.81 -8.69 12.04
C LEU A 14 -4.37 -7.44 12.79
N ASP A 15 -3.55 -7.57 13.83
CA ASP A 15 -2.94 -6.45 14.54
C ASP A 15 -1.79 -5.95 13.67
N PHE A 16 -2.07 -4.85 12.98
CA PHE A 16 -1.26 -4.16 11.97
C PHE A 16 0.00 -3.52 12.57
N ASP A 17 0.75 -4.24 13.39
CA ASP A 17 1.93 -3.73 14.10
C ASP A 17 3.16 -3.60 13.17
N HIS A 18 3.10 -4.25 12.00
CA HIS A 18 4.05 -4.04 10.92
C HIS A 18 3.27 -3.97 9.62
N LEU A 19 3.34 -2.82 8.94
CA LEU A 19 2.76 -2.63 7.61
C LEU A 19 3.45 -3.55 6.60
N ILE A 20 3.00 -4.80 6.54
CA ILE A 20 3.29 -5.76 5.47
C ILE A 20 2.51 -5.40 4.19
N ALA A 21 1.49 -4.54 4.32
CA ALA A 21 0.66 -4.06 3.22
C ALA A 21 1.48 -3.50 2.03
N PRO A 22 2.40 -2.52 2.18
CA PRO A 22 3.19 -2.01 1.04
C PRO A 22 4.00 -3.10 0.33
N TYR A 23 4.54 -4.07 1.08
CA TYR A 23 5.29 -5.19 0.51
C TYR A 23 4.37 -6.16 -0.25
N LEU A 24 3.20 -6.48 0.31
CA LEU A 24 2.20 -7.35 -0.33
C LEU A 24 1.64 -6.72 -1.62
N ILE A 25 1.41 -5.41 -1.62
CA ILE A 25 0.96 -4.65 -2.80
C ILE A 25 2.06 -4.61 -3.86
N LYS A 26 3.32 -4.48 -3.46
CA LYS A 26 4.46 -4.56 -4.37
C LYS A 26 4.57 -5.94 -5.04
N MET A 27 4.28 -7.01 -4.30
CA MET A 27 4.20 -8.37 -4.84
C MET A 27 3.04 -8.51 -5.85
N ILE A 28 1.86 -7.97 -5.54
CA ILE A 28 0.71 -7.97 -6.46
C ILE A 28 0.99 -7.15 -7.72
N TYR A 29 1.71 -6.03 -7.61
CA TYR A 29 2.09 -5.19 -8.74
C TYR A 29 2.98 -5.96 -9.73
N TRP A 30 3.96 -6.69 -9.20
CA TRP A 30 4.87 -7.50 -10.01
C TRP A 30 4.15 -8.64 -10.71
N LEU A 31 3.06 -9.16 -10.12
CA LEU A 31 2.17 -10.15 -10.75
C LEU A 31 1.20 -9.52 -11.77
N GLY A 32 0.74 -8.28 -11.53
CA GLY A 32 -0.22 -7.60 -12.39
C GLY A 32 0.34 -7.15 -13.74
N ILE A 33 1.61 -6.72 -13.77
CA ILE A 33 2.28 -6.33 -15.02
C ILE A 33 2.28 -7.43 -16.08
N PRO A 34 2.78 -8.65 -15.80
CA PRO A 34 2.82 -9.70 -16.82
C PRO A 34 1.40 -10.07 -17.29
N VAL A 35 0.40 -10.02 -16.42
CA VAL A 35 -1.01 -10.28 -16.80
C VAL A 35 -1.52 -9.22 -17.78
N ILE A 36 -1.29 -7.93 -17.51
CA ILE A 36 -1.74 -6.84 -18.39
C ILE A 36 -1.00 -6.89 -19.73
N VAL A 37 0.30 -7.18 -19.72
CA VAL A 37 1.11 -7.33 -20.94
C VAL A 37 0.59 -8.49 -21.78
N VAL A 38 0.36 -9.66 -21.18
CA VAL A 38 -0.17 -10.84 -21.88
C VAL A 38 -1.57 -10.57 -22.43
N ALA A 39 -2.45 -9.95 -21.64
CA ALA A 39 -3.80 -9.59 -22.08
C ALA A 39 -3.79 -8.59 -23.25
N GLY A 40 -2.87 -7.62 -23.23
CA GLY A 40 -2.67 -6.69 -24.34
C GLY A 40 -2.22 -7.38 -25.62
N VAL A 41 -1.24 -8.29 -25.53
CA VAL A 41 -0.75 -9.06 -26.69
C VAL A 41 -1.84 -9.97 -27.25
N LEU A 42 -2.57 -10.69 -26.39
CA LEU A 42 -3.72 -11.51 -26.82
C LEU A 42 -4.77 -10.67 -27.54
N SER A 43 -5.08 -9.49 -27.01
CA SER A 43 -6.05 -8.57 -27.62
C SER A 43 -5.59 -8.11 -29.01
N CYS A 44 -4.30 -7.85 -29.22
CA CYS A 44 -3.77 -7.51 -30.54
C CYS A 44 -3.88 -8.67 -31.54
N ILE A 45 -3.56 -9.90 -31.13
CA ILE A 45 -3.61 -11.09 -32.00
C ILE A 45 -5.06 -11.39 -32.40
N ASN A 46 -6.01 -11.32 -31.46
CA ASN A 46 -7.40 -11.69 -31.70
C ASN A 46 -8.14 -10.69 -32.62
N ASN A 47 -7.70 -9.43 -32.67
CA ASN A 47 -8.31 -8.38 -33.49
C ASN A 47 -7.69 -8.23 -34.89
N GLY A 48 -6.54 -8.88 -35.17
CA GLY A 48 -5.82 -8.74 -36.43
C GLY A 48 -6.49 -9.35 -37.68
N GLY A 49 -7.49 -10.22 -37.50
CA GLY A 49 -8.11 -10.98 -38.60
C GLY A 49 -9.38 -10.38 -39.22
N SER A 50 -9.93 -9.28 -38.69
CA SER A 50 -11.25 -8.79 -39.10
C SER A 50 -11.18 -7.46 -39.87
N TYR A 51 -12.05 -7.26 -40.87
CA TYR A 51 -12.05 -6.12 -41.80
C TYR A 51 -12.35 -4.73 -41.18
N GLY A 52 -12.46 -4.63 -39.85
CA GLY A 52 -12.48 -3.39 -39.05
C GLY A 52 -11.24 -3.21 -38.16
N SER A 53 -10.15 -3.92 -38.47
CA SER A 53 -9.00 -4.15 -37.57
C SER A 53 -8.26 -2.89 -37.13
N VAL A 54 -8.18 -1.85 -37.97
CA VAL A 54 -7.36 -0.67 -37.64
C VAL A 54 -7.98 0.14 -36.49
N VAL A 55 -9.30 0.36 -36.51
CA VAL A 55 -9.99 1.09 -35.44
C VAL A 55 -10.01 0.27 -34.15
N HIS A 56 -10.26 -1.04 -34.25
CA HIS A 56 -10.23 -1.93 -33.09
C HIS A 56 -8.82 -2.08 -32.50
N ALA A 57 -7.78 -2.12 -33.32
CA ALA A 57 -6.40 -2.16 -32.87
C ALA A 57 -5.99 -0.86 -32.16
N LEU A 58 -6.41 0.31 -32.67
CA LEU A 58 -6.17 1.60 -32.00
C LEU A 58 -6.88 1.69 -30.65
N ILE A 59 -8.14 1.23 -30.57
CA ILE A 59 -8.89 1.19 -29.31
C ILE A 59 -8.26 0.18 -28.34
N ALA A 60 -7.84 -0.99 -28.81
CA ALA A 60 -7.17 -2.00 -27.98
C ALA A 60 -5.83 -1.47 -27.44
N LEU A 61 -5.00 -0.86 -28.29
CA LEU A 61 -3.74 -0.23 -27.86
C LEU A 61 -3.99 0.89 -26.84
N GLY A 62 -4.91 1.80 -27.15
CA GLY A 62 -5.29 2.90 -26.26
C GLY A 62 -5.82 2.41 -24.92
N GLY A 63 -6.72 1.42 -24.95
CA GLY A 63 -7.29 0.79 -23.75
C GLY A 63 -6.25 0.06 -22.92
N THR A 64 -5.32 -0.67 -23.54
CA THR A 64 -4.25 -1.38 -22.84
C THR A 64 -3.31 -0.40 -22.15
N LEU A 65 -2.90 0.68 -22.83
CA LEU A 65 -2.08 1.73 -22.24
C LEU A 65 -2.77 2.44 -21.08
N LEU A 66 -4.07 2.74 -21.23
CA LEU A 66 -4.87 3.40 -20.21
C LEU A 66 -5.03 2.49 -18.98
N VAL A 67 -5.33 1.21 -19.17
CA VAL A 67 -5.40 0.21 -18.08
C VAL A 67 -4.05 0.08 -17.38
N LEU A 68 -2.95 0.04 -18.12
CA LEU A 68 -1.60 -0.04 -17.53
C LEU A 68 -1.29 1.22 -16.72
N LEU A 69 -1.67 2.41 -17.21
CA LEU A 69 -1.50 3.67 -16.52
C LEU A 69 -2.34 3.74 -15.23
N ILE A 70 -3.63 3.38 -15.30
CA ILE A 70 -4.50 3.32 -14.12
C ILE A 70 -3.97 2.29 -13.11
N TRP A 71 -3.56 1.10 -13.57
CA TRP A 71 -3.01 0.07 -12.71
C TRP A 71 -1.77 0.57 -11.96
N ARG A 72 -0.87 1.27 -12.66
CA ARG A 72 0.31 1.91 -12.04
C ARG A 72 -0.10 2.97 -11.04
N LEU A 73 -1.01 3.86 -11.41
CA LEU A 73 -1.49 4.95 -10.54
C LEU A 73 -2.16 4.42 -9.27
N VAL A 74 -3.03 3.42 -9.38
CA VAL A 74 -3.72 2.80 -8.24
C VAL A 74 -2.73 2.08 -7.33
N SER A 75 -1.79 1.32 -7.90
CA SER A 75 -0.76 0.62 -7.13
C SER A 75 0.12 1.61 -6.36
N GLU A 76 0.49 2.72 -7.00
CA GLU A 76 1.31 3.78 -6.40
C GLU A 76 0.54 4.55 -5.31
N LEU A 77 -0.73 4.90 -5.54
CA LEU A 77 -1.62 5.53 -4.56
C LEU A 77 -1.80 4.67 -3.31
N TRP A 78 -2.00 3.36 -3.49
CA TRP A 78 -2.14 2.43 -2.37
C TRP A 78 -0.85 2.36 -1.54
N ILE A 79 0.30 2.17 -2.17
CA ILE A 79 1.60 2.17 -1.46
C ILE A 79 1.86 3.51 -0.77
N LEU A 80 1.57 4.62 -1.44
CA LEU A 80 1.76 5.97 -0.91
C LEU A 80 0.88 6.22 0.31
N ALA A 81 -0.40 5.84 0.28
CA ALA A 81 -1.32 6.01 1.40
C ALA A 81 -0.82 5.27 2.65
N PHE A 82 -0.33 4.03 2.49
CA PHE A 82 0.23 3.25 3.60
C PHE A 82 1.55 3.85 4.12
N ASN A 83 2.43 4.34 3.25
CA ASN A 83 3.68 5.00 3.65
C ASN A 83 3.41 6.32 4.40
N ILE A 84 2.42 7.11 3.95
CA ILE A 84 1.98 8.32 4.66
C ILE A 84 1.48 7.96 6.06
N TYR A 85 0.70 6.88 6.18
CA TYR A 85 0.20 6.40 7.47
C TYR A 85 1.35 5.99 8.42
N GLU A 86 2.36 5.25 7.94
CA GLU A 86 3.56 4.93 8.73
C GLU A 86 4.23 6.18 9.29
N ARG A 87 4.47 7.17 8.42
CA ARG A 87 5.11 8.42 8.82
C ARG A 87 4.30 9.22 9.83
N LEU A 88 2.97 9.21 9.71
CA LEU A 88 2.07 9.85 10.68
C LEU A 88 2.12 9.17 12.05
N VAL A 89 2.18 7.83 12.08
CA VAL A 89 2.31 7.06 13.32
C VAL A 89 3.68 7.32 13.98
N GLU A 90 4.75 7.39 13.21
CA GLU A 90 6.09 7.74 13.70
C GLU A 90 6.12 9.14 14.32
N ILE A 91 5.57 10.16 13.63
CA ILE A 91 5.49 11.52 14.15
C ILE A 91 4.69 11.57 15.46
N ARG A 92 3.59 10.82 15.55
CA ARG A 92 2.80 10.70 16.78
C ARG A 92 3.63 10.13 17.94
N ASP A 93 4.42 9.08 17.70
CA ASP A 93 5.26 8.47 18.75
C ASP A 93 6.38 9.41 19.20
N LEU A 94 7.02 10.12 18.26
CA LEU A 94 8.01 11.14 18.57
C LEU A 94 7.43 12.28 19.42
N MET A 95 6.22 12.75 19.09
CA MET A 95 5.52 13.79 19.85
C MET A 95 5.12 13.32 21.26
N ALA A 96 4.67 12.06 21.39
CA ALA A 96 4.35 11.47 22.69
C ALA A 96 5.60 11.42 23.59
N ARG A 97 6.75 11.02 23.04
CA ARG A 97 8.05 11.02 23.76
C ARG A 97 8.51 12.42 24.15
N GLN A 98 8.32 13.43 23.29
CA GLN A 98 8.66 14.82 23.64
C GLN A 98 7.82 15.35 24.81
N THR A 99 6.53 15.00 24.84
CA THR A 99 5.61 15.38 25.93
C THR A 99 6.00 14.72 27.26
N GLN A 100 6.66 13.57 27.21
CA GLN A 100 7.21 12.87 28.37
C GLN A 100 8.58 13.38 28.82
N THR A 101 9.16 14.44 28.24
CA THR A 101 10.34 15.10 28.83
C THR A 101 9.86 15.77 30.13
N PRO A 102 9.98 15.12 31.30
CA PRO A 102 9.50 15.71 32.53
C PRO A 102 10.53 16.78 32.87
N ALA A 103 10.05 17.94 33.31
CA ALA A 103 10.60 18.78 34.38
C ALA A 103 11.90 18.31 35.12
N ALA A 104 12.97 17.99 34.39
CA ALA A 104 14.27 17.52 34.89
C ALA A 104 15.39 18.48 34.45
N ILE A 105 15.01 19.68 34.02
CA ILE A 105 15.87 20.85 34.01
C ILE A 105 15.31 21.79 35.09
N GLN A 106 16.05 21.89 36.20
CA GLN A 106 15.77 22.54 37.49
C GLN A 106 14.80 21.81 38.45
N PRO A 107 15.26 21.48 39.67
CA PRO A 107 16.03 22.41 40.52
C PRO A 107 17.41 21.84 40.88
N ALA A 108 18.45 22.28 40.15
CA ALA A 108 19.83 22.28 40.64
C ALA A 108 20.20 23.69 41.18
N LEU A 109 19.20 24.42 41.68
CA LEU A 109 19.33 25.69 42.41
C LEU A 109 18.44 25.66 43.66
N ARG A 110 18.43 24.52 44.33
CA ARG A 110 18.01 24.43 45.73
C ARG A 110 19.12 23.68 46.42
N ASP A 111 20.06 24.44 46.98
CA ASP A 111 20.79 24.20 48.21
C ASP A 111 22.06 25.06 48.17
N ASP A 112 21.93 26.35 48.55
CA ASP A 112 23.04 27.18 49.03
C ASP A 112 22.47 28.14 50.09
N ASP A 113 22.05 27.54 51.22
CA ASP A 113 21.93 28.22 52.51
C ASP A 113 23.33 28.45 53.11
#